data_AF-A0A1E7FEG1-F1
#
_entry.id   AF-A0A1E7FEG1-F1
#
_cell.length_a   1.000
_cell.length_b   1.000
_cell.length_c   1.000
_cell.angle_alpha   90.00
_cell.angle_beta   90.00
_cell.angle_gamma   90.00
#
_symmetry.space_group_name_H-M   'P 1'
#
loop_
_entity.id
_entity.type
_entity.pdbx_description
1 polymer ?
#
loop_
_entity_poly.entity_id
_entity_poly.type
_entity_poly.pdbx_seq_one_letter_code
_entity_poly.pdbx_strand_id
1 'polypeptide(L)'
;MTIVNGNLYYFSWAGFVTSILLVVSYLRGVFGVDVYGEVKNRAARLTLWAGFLACQLVVMGASANILDKDCSSYDSNSTYCRRTKFGISVGAIGTSFCLCVVAMKMLTSVAPMVVEAALALFLCIMNGFGVAFLTSADGPGSPIGNLYYFSWLSWLCSFMLLASVYEDIYGVASPDNEENDEDKIDQVVNGDIRMETITGDDDL
;
A
#
# COMPACT_ATOMS: atom_id res chain seq x y z
N MET A 1 7.50 -1.66 28.34
CA MET A 1 6.87 -3.00 28.23
C MET A 1 7.93 -3.95 27.69
N THR A 2 8.46 -4.86 28.50
CA THR A 2 9.44 -5.86 28.06
C THR A 2 8.72 -7.08 27.48
N ILE A 3 9.21 -7.63 26.38
CA ILE A 3 8.62 -8.80 25.73
C ILE A 3 9.00 -10.03 26.56
N VAL A 4 8.02 -10.58 27.30
CA VAL A 4 8.24 -11.77 28.16
C VAL A 4 8.32 -13.05 27.33
N ASN A 5 7.57 -13.13 26.22
CA ASN A 5 7.53 -14.29 25.33
C ASN A 5 7.66 -13.85 23.86
N GLY A 6 8.88 -13.89 23.32
CA GLY A 6 9.17 -13.47 21.93
C GLY A 6 8.41 -14.29 20.88
N ASN A 7 8.33 -15.62 21.05
CA ASN A 7 7.66 -16.50 20.09
C ASN A 7 6.18 -16.17 19.94
N LEU A 8 5.48 -15.96 21.06
CA LEU A 8 4.05 -15.58 21.03
C LEU A 8 3.84 -14.22 20.36
N TYR A 9 4.75 -13.28 20.61
CA TYR A 9 4.72 -11.95 20.02
C TYR A 9 4.85 -12.00 18.49
N TYR A 10 5.88 -12.67 17.96
CA TYR A 10 6.05 -12.79 16.50
C TYR A 10 4.96 -13.65 15.84
N PHE A 11 4.43 -14.66 16.54
CA PHE A 11 3.32 -15.45 16.03
C PHE A 11 2.03 -14.62 15.87
N SER A 12 1.76 -13.71 16.82
CA SER A 12 0.62 -12.80 16.72
C SER A 12 0.73 -11.88 15.51
N TRP A 13 1.95 -11.44 15.17
CA TRP A 13 2.22 -10.64 13.99
C TRP A 13 2.02 -11.42 12.70
N ALA A 14 2.52 -12.65 12.64
CA ALA A 14 2.31 -13.52 11.48
C ALA A 14 0.80 -13.74 11.25
N GLY A 15 0.05 -14.06 12.30
CA GLY A 15 -1.41 -14.20 12.21
C GLY A 15 -2.12 -12.92 11.75
N PHE A 16 -1.66 -11.75 12.20
CA PHE A 16 -2.18 -10.46 11.75
C PHE A 16 -1.92 -10.22 10.26
N VAL A 17 -0.68 -10.45 9.79
CA VAL A 17 -0.33 -10.32 8.37
C VAL A 17 -1.12 -11.31 7.52
N THR A 18 -1.22 -12.58 7.94
CA THR A 18 -2.03 -13.59 7.25
C THR A 18 -3.50 -13.16 7.15
N SER A 19 -4.07 -12.60 8.23
CA SER A 19 -5.45 -12.11 8.22
C SER A 19 -5.65 -10.98 7.20
N ILE A 20 -4.71 -10.04 7.10
CA ILE A 20 -4.75 -8.98 6.08
C ILE A 20 -4.68 -9.56 4.67
N LEU A 21 -3.78 -10.51 4.42
CA LEU A 21 -3.65 -11.16 3.12
C LEU A 21 -4.92 -11.92 2.71
N LEU A 22 -5.57 -12.59 3.67
CA LEU A 22 -6.84 -13.27 3.45
C LEU A 22 -7.96 -12.27 3.14
N VAL A 23 -8.06 -11.17 3.89
CA VAL A 23 -9.05 -10.12 3.64
C VAL A 23 -8.85 -9.51 2.26
N VAL A 24 -7.62 -9.19 1.87
CA VAL A 24 -7.32 -8.67 0.53
C VAL A 24 -7.67 -9.68 -0.56
N SER A 25 -7.38 -10.96 -0.35
CA SER A 25 -7.73 -12.02 -1.30
C SER A 25 -9.25 -12.21 -1.44
N TYR A 26 -9.98 -12.13 -0.32
CA TYR A 26 -11.43 -12.15 -0.31
C TYR A 26 -12.04 -10.96 -1.04
N LEU A 27 -11.58 -9.73 -0.76
CA LEU A 27 -12.05 -8.52 -1.45
C LEU A 27 -11.82 -8.61 -2.97
N ARG A 28 -10.66 -9.13 -3.39
CA ARG A 28 -10.37 -9.38 -4.81
C ARG A 28 -11.37 -10.34 -5.45
N GLY A 29 -11.71 -11.43 -4.76
CA GLY A 29 -12.67 -12.42 -5.24
C GLY A 29 -14.09 -11.87 -5.33
N VAL A 30 -14.54 -11.11 -4.33
CA VAL A 30 -15.91 -10.58 -4.28
C VAL A 30 -16.14 -9.46 -5.29
N PHE A 31 -15.17 -8.56 -5.47
CA PHE A 31 -15.34 -7.43 -6.38
C PHE A 31 -15.09 -7.78 -7.85
N GLY A 32 -14.87 -9.07 -8.18
CA GLY A 32 -14.74 -9.52 -9.56
C GLY A 32 -13.65 -8.76 -10.31
N VAL A 33 -12.53 -8.46 -9.64
CA VAL A 33 -11.34 -7.88 -10.29
C VAL A 33 -10.71 -8.99 -11.13
N ASP A 34 -11.38 -9.31 -12.24
CA ASP A 34 -11.08 -10.49 -13.04
C ASP A 34 -9.84 -10.27 -13.92
N VAL A 35 -9.08 -11.35 -13.97
CA VAL A 35 -7.66 -11.48 -14.23
C VAL A 35 -7.47 -11.87 -15.68
N TYR A 36 -6.70 -11.13 -16.47
CA TYR A 36 -5.69 -11.78 -17.32
C TYR A 36 -4.53 -10.89 -17.81
N GLY A 37 -4.52 -9.58 -17.55
CA GLY A 37 -3.38 -8.73 -17.93
C GLY A 37 -3.19 -7.49 -17.07
N GLU A 38 -4.27 -6.75 -16.83
CA GLU A 38 -4.20 -5.45 -16.15
C GLU A 38 -4.25 -5.53 -14.62
N VAL A 39 -4.52 -6.71 -14.07
CA VAL A 39 -4.72 -6.93 -12.62
C VAL A 39 -3.41 -7.07 -11.86
N LYS A 40 -2.30 -7.51 -12.48
CA LYS A 40 -1.08 -7.84 -11.72
C LYS A 40 -0.49 -6.63 -11.00
N ASN A 41 -0.36 -5.48 -11.67
CA ASN A 41 0.13 -4.23 -11.04
C ASN A 41 -0.91 -3.55 -10.14
N ARG A 42 -2.18 -3.54 -10.54
CA ARG A 42 -3.26 -2.95 -9.72
C ARG A 42 -3.46 -3.71 -8.41
N ALA A 43 -3.37 -5.04 -8.45
CA ALA A 43 -3.53 -5.90 -7.28
C ALA A 43 -2.38 -5.74 -6.28
N ALA A 44 -1.12 -5.71 -6.73
CA ALA A 44 0.04 -5.57 -5.85
C ALA A 44 -0.05 -4.27 -5.01
N ARG A 45 -0.44 -3.17 -5.65
CA ARG A 45 -0.60 -1.87 -5.02
C ARG A 45 -1.75 -1.83 -4.01
N LEU A 46 -2.86 -2.51 -4.28
CA LEU A 46 -3.94 -2.65 -3.30
C LEU A 46 -3.46 -3.38 -2.04
N THR A 47 -2.63 -4.41 -2.17
CA THR A 47 -2.00 -5.08 -1.00
C THR A 47 -1.11 -4.12 -0.24
N LEU A 48 -0.31 -3.30 -0.91
CA LEU A 48 0.54 -2.31 -0.25
C LEU A 48 -0.29 -1.25 0.52
N TRP A 49 -1.37 -0.74 -0.08
CA TRP A 49 -2.28 0.19 0.61
C TRP A 49 -2.98 -0.44 1.81
N ALA A 50 -3.42 -1.70 1.70
CA ALA A 50 -4.03 -2.42 2.81
C ALA A 50 -3.03 -2.71 3.94
N GLY A 51 -1.80 -3.11 3.58
CA GLY A 51 -0.71 -3.30 4.55
C GLY A 51 -0.32 -2.00 5.25
N PHE A 52 -0.24 -0.90 4.50
CA PHE A 52 0.04 0.42 5.05
C PHE A 52 -1.10 0.90 5.97
N LEU A 53 -2.37 0.72 5.59
CA LEU A 53 -3.54 0.98 6.44
C LEU A 53 -3.45 0.24 7.77
N ALA A 54 -3.14 -1.06 7.72
CA ALA A 54 -2.98 -1.88 8.91
C ALA A 54 -1.86 -1.36 9.83
N CYS A 55 -0.72 -0.96 9.25
CA CYS A 55 0.38 -0.37 10.02
C CYS A 55 -0.05 0.95 10.69
N GLN A 56 -0.77 1.82 10.00
CA GLN A 56 -1.26 3.08 10.57
C GLN A 56 -2.24 2.87 11.73
N LEU A 57 -3.12 1.87 11.64
CA LEU A 57 -4.02 1.48 12.74
C LEU A 57 -3.24 1.00 13.96
N VAL A 58 -2.17 0.20 13.76
CA VAL A 58 -1.33 -0.26 14.86
C VAL A 58 -0.54 0.89 15.47
N VAL A 59 0.04 1.79 14.66
CA VAL A 59 0.75 2.99 15.16
C VAL A 59 -0.19 3.88 15.97
N MET A 60 -1.39 4.14 15.46
CA MET A 60 -2.43 4.92 16.15
C MET A 60 -2.83 4.26 17.47
N GLY A 61 -3.17 2.96 17.44
CA GLY A 61 -3.63 2.21 18.62
C GLY A 61 -2.53 2.04 19.67
N ALA A 62 -1.30 1.75 19.26
CA ALA A 62 -0.16 1.66 20.18
C ALA A 62 0.13 3.01 20.85
N SER A 63 0.09 4.11 20.08
CA SER A 63 0.25 5.46 20.61
C SER A 63 -0.88 5.84 21.58
N ALA A 64 -2.13 5.50 21.25
CA ALA A 64 -3.27 5.74 22.13
C ALA A 64 -3.16 4.97 23.46
N ASN A 65 -2.75 3.71 23.42
CA ASN A 65 -2.54 2.90 24.63
C ASN A 65 -1.38 3.43 25.49
N ILE A 66 -0.30 3.96 24.88
CA ILE A 66 0.78 4.63 25.62
C ILE A 66 0.28 5.93 26.26
N LEU A 67 -0.53 6.72 25.53
CA LEU A 67 -1.09 7.96 26.05
C LEU A 67 -1.98 7.69 27.27
N ASP A 68 -2.83 6.67 27.21
CA ASP A 68 -3.73 6.32 28.31
C ASP A 68 -2.97 5.82 29.56
N LYS A 69 -1.95 4.98 29.38
CA LYS A 69 -1.20 4.38 30.50
C LYS A 69 -0.16 5.31 31.12
N ASP A 70 0.66 5.93 30.28
CA ASP A 70 1.83 6.66 30.74
C ASP A 70 1.55 8.17 30.90
N CYS A 71 0.58 8.73 30.18
CA CYS A 71 0.28 10.18 30.22
C CYS A 71 -0.94 10.56 31.06
N SER A 72 -1.68 9.60 31.61
CA SER A 72 -2.77 9.87 32.56
C SER A 72 -2.26 10.22 33.96
N SER A 73 -1.12 9.65 34.35
CA SER A 73 -0.52 9.81 35.69
C SER A 73 0.61 10.84 35.74
N TYR A 74 1.22 11.17 34.60
CA TYR A 74 2.32 12.13 34.48
C TYR A 74 1.84 13.48 33.94
N ASP A 75 2.68 14.51 34.11
CA ASP A 75 2.41 15.84 33.58
C ASP A 75 2.14 15.79 32.07
N SER A 76 0.90 16.12 31.68
CA SER A 76 0.39 16.05 30.31
C SER A 76 1.19 16.89 29.31
N ASN A 77 2.04 17.79 29.82
CA ASN A 77 2.89 18.69 29.05
C ASN A 77 4.32 18.16 28.85
N SER A 78 4.62 16.94 29.29
CA SER A 78 5.92 16.32 29.04
C SER A 78 6.17 16.13 27.53
N THR A 79 7.43 16.29 27.11
CA THR A 79 7.86 16.08 25.71
C THR A 79 7.46 14.69 25.20
N TYR A 80 7.50 13.68 26.08
CA TYR A 80 7.07 12.31 25.79
C TYR A 80 5.61 12.26 25.34
N CYS A 81 4.69 12.82 26.15
CA CYS A 81 3.26 12.80 25.84
C CYS A 81 2.90 13.62 24.59
N ARG A 82 3.61 14.73 24.34
CA ARG A 82 3.45 15.49 23.09
C ARG A 82 3.86 14.68 21.86
N ARG A 83 4.94 13.90 21.95
CA ARG A 83 5.37 12.97 20.90
C ARG A 83 4.36 11.84 20.69
N THR A 84 3.77 11.32 21.76
CA THR A 84 2.72 10.29 21.66
C THR A 84 1.47 10.82 20.97
N LYS A 85 1.01 12.03 21.32
CA LYS A 85 -0.11 12.70 20.63
C LYS A 85 0.18 12.89 19.14
N PHE A 86 1.42 13.24 18.78
CA PHE A 86 1.85 13.30 17.39
C PHE A 86 1.73 11.93 16.70
N GLY A 87 2.15 10.83 17.34
CA GLY A 87 1.99 9.47 16.80
C GLY A 87 0.53 9.09 16.50
N ILE A 88 -0.41 9.47 17.38
CA ILE A 88 -1.85 9.29 17.14
C ILE A 88 -2.29 10.09 15.92
N SER A 89 -1.86 11.36 15.81
CA SER A 89 -2.23 12.21 14.67
C SER A 89 -1.69 11.69 13.34
N VAL A 90 -0.44 11.23 13.29
CA VAL A 90 0.16 10.63 12.09
C VAL A 90 -0.59 9.36 11.70
N GLY A 91 -0.89 8.50 12.67
CA GLY A 91 -1.68 7.28 12.47
C GLY A 91 -3.09 7.56 11.93
N ALA A 92 -3.79 8.56 12.49
CA ALA A 92 -5.13 8.94 12.07
C ALA A 92 -5.14 9.55 10.65
N ILE A 93 -4.20 10.45 10.36
CA ILE A 93 -4.05 11.05 9.02
C ILE A 93 -3.72 9.97 7.99
N GLY A 94 -2.75 9.10 8.28
CA GLY A 94 -2.38 7.98 7.41
C GLY A 94 -3.55 7.04 7.14
N THR A 95 -4.29 6.66 8.18
CA THR A 95 -5.50 5.83 8.07
C THR A 95 -6.55 6.48 7.18
N SER A 96 -6.80 7.79 7.37
CA SER A 96 -7.78 8.54 6.60
C SER A 96 -7.42 8.58 5.10
N PHE A 97 -6.16 8.89 4.76
CA PHE A 97 -5.70 8.87 3.37
C PHE A 97 -5.78 7.48 2.74
N CYS A 98 -5.42 6.44 3.47
CA CYS A 98 -5.55 5.07 2.99
C CYS A 98 -6.99 4.71 2.66
N LEU A 99 -7.92 5.00 3.56
CA LEU A 99 -9.34 4.73 3.35
C LEU A 99 -9.87 5.51 2.14
N CYS A 100 -9.49 6.78 2.00
CA CYS A 100 -9.86 7.57 0.83
C CYS A 100 -9.33 6.97 -0.48
N VAL A 101 -8.05 6.55 -0.53
CA VAL A 101 -7.46 5.94 -1.74
C VAL A 101 -8.10 4.59 -2.06
N VAL A 102 -8.29 3.73 -1.06
CA VAL A 102 -8.94 2.44 -1.24
C VAL A 102 -10.39 2.62 -1.71
N ALA A 103 -11.14 3.55 -1.09
CA ALA A 103 -12.50 3.86 -1.50
C ALA A 103 -12.57 4.43 -2.92
N MET A 104 -11.69 5.37 -3.28
CA MET A 104 -11.59 5.88 -4.65
C MET A 104 -11.28 4.78 -5.67
N LYS A 105 -10.38 3.84 -5.34
CA LYS A 105 -10.10 2.70 -6.22
C LYS A 105 -11.29 1.76 -6.40
N MET A 106 -12.08 1.57 -5.34
CA MET A 106 -13.30 0.75 -5.39
C MET A 106 -14.42 1.43 -6.18
N LEU A 107 -14.58 2.75 -6.08
CA LEU A 107 -15.69 3.48 -6.70
C LEU A 107 -15.42 3.88 -8.15
N THR A 108 -14.22 4.37 -8.46
CA THR A 108 -13.97 5.06 -9.74
C THR A 108 -13.29 4.17 -10.76
N SER A 109 -12.73 3.01 -10.38
CA SER A 109 -11.91 2.10 -11.22
C SER A 109 -10.65 2.73 -11.87
N VAL A 110 -10.54 4.06 -11.84
CA VAL A 110 -9.48 4.89 -12.40
C VAL A 110 -9.09 5.91 -11.34
N ALA A 111 -8.13 5.57 -10.49
CA ALA A 111 -7.54 6.54 -9.59
C ALA A 111 -6.53 7.38 -10.39
N PRO A 112 -6.61 8.73 -10.36
CA PRO A 112 -5.64 9.56 -11.06
C PRO A 112 -4.24 9.31 -10.47
N MET A 113 -3.35 8.75 -11.29
CA MET A 113 -2.02 8.30 -10.89
C MET A 113 -1.17 9.40 -10.27
N VAL A 114 -1.35 10.65 -10.71
CA VAL A 114 -0.71 11.84 -10.13
C VAL A 114 -1.12 12.06 -8.67
N VAL A 115 -2.40 11.86 -8.34
CA VAL A 115 -2.88 12.01 -6.96
C VAL A 115 -2.33 10.89 -6.09
N GLU A 116 -2.26 9.67 -6.62
CA GLU A 116 -1.66 8.55 -5.89
C GLU A 116 -0.17 8.78 -5.62
N ALA A 117 0.58 9.27 -6.61
CA ALA A 117 2.00 9.64 -6.47
C ALA A 117 2.20 10.72 -5.41
N ALA A 118 1.40 11.80 -5.48
CA ALA A 118 1.49 12.91 -4.54
C ALA A 118 1.16 12.47 -3.10
N LEU A 119 0.12 11.65 -2.92
CA LEU A 119 -0.24 11.10 -1.62
C LEU A 119 0.82 10.13 -1.09
N ALA A 120 1.36 9.25 -1.93
CA ALA A 120 2.43 8.32 -1.54
C ALA A 120 3.69 9.08 -1.09
N LEU A 121 4.10 10.11 -1.84
CA LEU A 121 5.24 10.95 -1.48
C LEU A 121 5.00 11.70 -0.17
N PHE A 122 3.83 12.32 -0.01
CA PHE A 122 3.45 13.03 1.22
C PHE A 122 3.47 12.09 2.42
N LEU A 123 2.87 10.90 2.30
CA LEU A 123 2.87 9.88 3.34
C LEU A 123 4.28 9.37 3.66
N CYS A 124 5.14 9.20 2.65
CA CYS A 124 6.52 8.79 2.83
C CYS A 124 7.33 9.80 3.65
N ILE A 125 7.22 11.09 3.31
CA ILE A 125 7.87 12.17 4.06
C ILE A 125 7.33 12.23 5.49
N MET A 126 6.00 12.26 5.64
CA MET A 126 5.35 12.33 6.95
C MET A 126 5.71 11.13 7.84
N ASN A 127 5.74 9.91 7.30
CA ASN A 127 6.15 8.72 8.05
C ASN A 127 7.65 8.70 8.33
N GLY A 128 8.49 9.24 7.45
CA GLY A 128 9.92 9.39 7.72
C GLY A 128 10.20 10.31 8.91
N PHE A 129 9.52 11.46 8.97
CA PHE A 129 9.52 12.32 10.16
C PHE A 129 8.90 11.61 11.36
N GLY A 130 7.82 10.86 11.15
CA GLY A 130 7.17 10.01 12.14
C GLY A 130 8.15 9.07 12.85
N VAL A 131 8.90 8.29 12.07
CA VAL A 131 9.95 7.39 12.57
C VAL A 131 10.99 8.19 13.35
N ALA A 132 11.62 9.19 12.74
CA ALA A 132 12.68 9.97 13.38
C ALA A 132 12.24 10.59 14.72
N PHE A 133 10.99 11.07 14.80
CA PHE A 133 10.47 11.72 15.99
C PHE A 133 10.01 10.73 17.07
N LEU A 134 9.28 9.67 16.68
CA LEU A 134 8.73 8.68 17.60
C LEU A 134 9.78 7.71 18.14
N THR A 135 10.77 7.33 17.32
CA THR A 135 11.83 6.38 17.69
C THR A 135 13.12 7.06 18.16
N SER A 136 13.08 8.37 18.43
CA SER A 136 14.19 9.07 19.08
C SER A 136 14.48 8.50 20.47
N ALA A 137 15.67 8.74 21.02
CA ALA A 137 16.10 8.19 22.32
C ALA A 137 15.09 8.48 23.46
N ASP A 138 14.53 9.69 23.47
CA ASP A 138 13.49 10.12 24.41
C ASP A 138 12.07 10.03 23.83
N GLY A 139 11.90 9.23 22.76
CA GLY A 139 10.64 9.05 22.07
C GLY A 139 9.79 7.93 22.68
N PRO A 140 8.46 7.95 22.50
CA PRO A 140 7.57 6.88 22.97
C PRO A 140 7.84 5.53 22.32
N GLY A 141 8.49 5.51 21.15
CA GLY A 141 8.94 4.31 20.47
C GLY A 141 10.37 3.88 20.83
N SER A 142 11.05 4.53 21.79
CA SER A 142 12.41 4.14 22.22
C SER A 142 12.47 2.70 22.77
N PRO A 143 11.52 2.25 23.61
CA PRO A 143 11.43 0.85 23.97
C PRO A 143 11.05 0.00 22.75
N ILE A 144 11.82 -1.07 22.50
CA ILE A 144 11.55 -2.03 21.43
C ILE A 144 10.16 -2.67 21.66
N GLY A 145 9.21 -2.35 20.78
CA GLY A 145 7.83 -2.81 20.86
C GLY A 145 7.02 -2.42 19.63
N ASN A 146 5.69 -2.60 19.67
CA ASN A 146 4.82 -2.39 18.51
C ASN A 146 5.01 -1.01 17.85
N LEU A 147 5.05 0.07 18.63
CA LEU A 147 5.19 1.42 18.08
C LEU A 147 6.49 1.60 17.28
N TYR A 148 7.61 1.08 17.80
CA TYR A 148 8.89 1.11 17.10
C TYR A 148 8.80 0.41 15.75
N TYR A 149 8.44 -0.87 15.76
CA TYR A 149 8.46 -1.68 14.54
C TYR A 149 7.43 -1.26 13.50
N PHE A 150 6.20 -0.94 13.93
CA PHE A 150 5.16 -0.55 12.99
C PHE A 150 5.36 0.87 12.43
N SER A 151 6.09 1.76 13.12
CA SER A 151 6.50 3.05 12.53
C SER A 151 7.54 2.86 11.42
N TRP A 152 8.53 1.98 11.64
CA TRP A 152 9.49 1.62 10.58
C TRP A 152 8.82 0.90 9.42
N LEU A 153 7.93 -0.05 9.72
CA LEU A 153 7.18 -0.78 8.71
C LEU A 153 6.25 0.16 7.93
N SER A 154 5.58 1.12 8.58
CA SER A 154 4.75 2.10 7.88
C SER A 154 5.58 2.97 6.94
N TRP A 155 6.77 3.41 7.38
CA TRP A 155 7.68 4.15 6.50
C TRP A 155 8.14 3.30 5.30
N LEU A 156 8.58 2.05 5.52
CA LEU A 156 8.96 1.15 4.43
C LEU A 156 7.80 0.87 3.46
N CYS A 157 6.58 0.63 3.97
CA CYS A 157 5.40 0.46 3.13
C CYS A 157 5.10 1.72 2.31
N SER A 158 5.21 2.92 2.88
CA SER A 158 5.04 4.17 2.13
C SER A 158 6.11 4.39 1.07
N PHE A 159 7.35 3.97 1.34
CA PHE A 159 8.44 3.99 0.36
C PHE A 159 8.20 3.00 -0.78
N MET A 160 7.75 1.77 -0.47
CA MET A 160 7.37 0.78 -1.48
C MET A 160 6.17 1.24 -2.33
N LEU A 161 5.20 1.94 -1.73
CA LEU A 161 4.12 2.58 -2.48
C LEU A 161 4.67 3.62 -3.45
N LEU A 162 5.56 4.51 -2.99
CA LEU A 162 6.18 5.51 -3.85
C LEU A 162 6.99 4.88 -4.99
N ALA A 163 7.77 3.84 -4.69
CA ALA A 163 8.54 3.09 -5.69
C ALA A 163 7.62 2.43 -6.73
N SER A 164 6.51 1.83 -6.31
CA SER A 164 5.55 1.22 -7.25
C SER A 164 4.90 2.24 -8.18
N VAL A 165 4.64 3.46 -7.70
CA VAL A 165 4.10 4.53 -8.55
C VAL A 165 5.17 5.09 -9.48
N TYR A 166 6.42 5.15 -9.02
CA TYR A 166 7.56 5.52 -9.86
C TYR A 166 7.73 4.52 -11.02
N GLU A 167 7.73 3.22 -10.72
CA GLU A 167 7.81 2.17 -11.75
C GLU A 167 6.68 2.29 -12.79
N ASP A 168 5.44 2.57 -12.35
CA ASP A 168 4.33 2.82 -13.28
C ASP A 168 4.58 4.05 -14.17
N ILE A 169 5.12 5.16 -13.63
CA ILE A 169 5.38 6.40 -14.41
C ILE A 169 6.42 6.15 -15.50
N TYR A 170 7.52 5.48 -15.16
CA TYR A 170 8.64 5.28 -16.09
C TYR A 170 8.46 4.05 -16.99
N GLY A 171 7.70 3.04 -16.53
CA GLY A 171 7.35 1.88 -17.33
C GLY A 171 6.45 2.23 -18.51
N VAL A 172 5.54 3.21 -18.34
CA VAL A 172 4.71 3.72 -19.44
C VAL A 172 5.52 4.56 -20.43
N ALA A 173 6.62 5.18 -19.99
CA ALA A 173 7.49 6.01 -20.83
C ALA A 173 8.55 5.21 -21.61
N SER A 174 8.64 3.89 -21.41
CA SER A 174 9.59 3.05 -22.13
C SER A 174 8.99 2.64 -23.49
N PRO A 175 9.61 3.01 -24.63
CA PRO A 175 9.05 2.84 -25.98
C PRO A 175 8.98 1.38 -26.48
N ASP A 176 9.47 0.41 -25.72
CA ASP A 176 9.54 -1.01 -26.12
C ASP A 176 8.16 -1.70 -26.28
N ASN A 177 7.04 -1.01 -26.02
CA ASN A 177 5.69 -1.53 -26.25
C ASN A 177 5.10 -1.18 -27.62
N GLU A 178 5.68 -0.25 -28.39
CA GLU A 178 5.18 0.04 -29.75
C GLU A 178 5.51 -1.09 -30.74
N GLU A 179 6.60 -1.84 -30.52
CA GLU A 179 7.05 -2.90 -31.44
C GLU A 179 6.12 -4.13 -31.45
N ASN A 180 5.38 -4.39 -30.36
CA ASN A 180 4.46 -5.55 -30.29
C ASN A 180 3.05 -5.28 -30.86
N ASP A 181 2.63 -4.03 -30.98
CA ASP A 181 1.33 -3.70 -31.60
C ASP A 181 1.44 -3.61 -33.13
N GLU A 182 2.59 -3.21 -33.69
CA GLU A 182 2.85 -3.32 -35.13
C GLU A 182 2.82 -4.78 -35.60
N ASP A 183 3.46 -5.70 -34.86
CA ASP A 183 3.46 -7.14 -35.19
C ASP A 183 2.06 -7.79 -35.11
N LYS A 184 1.20 -7.32 -34.20
CA LYS A 184 -0.20 -7.80 -34.11
C LYS A 184 -1.07 -7.26 -35.23
N ILE A 185 -0.89 -6.01 -35.62
CA ILE A 185 -1.61 -5.44 -36.75
C ILE A 185 -1.19 -6.15 -38.04
N ASP A 186 0.09 -6.43 -38.23
CA ASP A 186 0.59 -7.18 -39.39
C ASP A 186 0.07 -8.63 -39.43
N GLN A 187 -0.10 -9.29 -38.29
CA GLN A 187 -0.72 -10.63 -38.25
C GLN A 187 -2.22 -10.62 -38.51
N VAL A 188 -2.96 -9.62 -38.03
CA VAL A 188 -4.40 -9.47 -38.33
C VAL A 188 -4.60 -9.13 -39.81
N VAL A 189 -3.81 -8.21 -40.35
CA VAL A 189 -3.87 -7.82 -41.77
C VAL A 189 -3.47 -8.98 -42.69
N ASN A 190 -2.39 -9.71 -42.41
CA ASN A 190 -2.04 -10.91 -43.19
C ASN A 190 -3.04 -12.07 -43.01
N GLY A 191 -3.69 -12.16 -41.85
CA GLY A 191 -4.72 -13.16 -41.57
C GLY A 191 -5.98 -12.96 -42.40
N ASP A 192 -6.47 -11.71 -42.48
CA ASP A 192 -7.66 -11.36 -43.26
C ASP A 192 -7.43 -11.47 -44.77
N ILE A 193 -6.25 -11.06 -45.28
CA ILE A 193 -5.92 -11.16 -46.71
C ILE A 193 -5.91 -12.64 -47.18
N ARG A 194 -5.55 -13.57 -46.29
CA ARG A 194 -5.49 -15.00 -46.65
C ARG A 194 -6.86 -15.68 -46.70
N MET A 195 -7.90 -15.07 -46.13
CA MET A 195 -9.24 -15.67 -46.07
C MET A 195 -10.10 -15.33 -47.30
N GLU A 196 -9.80 -14.26 -48.04
CA GLU A 196 -10.55 -13.87 -49.25
C GLU A 196 -10.13 -14.63 -50.53
N THR A 197 -9.03 -15.39 -50.53
CA THR A 197 -8.51 -16.02 -51.76
C THR A 197 -9.03 -17.44 -52.07
N ILE A 198 -9.99 -17.99 -51.30
CA ILE A 198 -10.40 -19.41 -51.43
C ILE A 198 -11.85 -19.60 -51.93
N THR A 199 -12.59 -18.54 -52.29
CA THR A 199 -13.99 -18.67 -52.77
C THR A 199 -14.19 -18.33 -54.24
N GLY A 200 -13.25 -18.73 -55.10
CA GLY A 200 -13.37 -18.54 -56.54
C GLY A 200 -12.84 -19.75 -57.27
N ASP A 201 -13.68 -20.75 -57.45
CA ASP A 201 -13.73 -21.72 -58.56
C ASP A 201 -14.28 -23.04 -58.02
N ASP A 202 -15.57 -23.25 -58.21
CA ASP A 202 -16.18 -24.55 -58.51
C ASP A 202 -17.69 -24.32 -58.73
N ASP A 203 -18.11 -24.27 -60.00
CA ASP A 203 -19.23 -25.06 -60.51
C ASP A 203 -19.51 -24.69 -61.98
N LEU A 204 -19.13 -25.63 -62.86
CA LEU A 204 -19.33 -25.69 -64.31
C LEU A 204 -20.11 -26.98 -64.61
#